data_AF-A0A380AAJ3-F1
#
_entry.id   AF-A0A380AAJ3-F1
#
_cell.length_a   1.000
_cell.length_b   1.000
_cell.length_c   1.000
_cell.angle_alpha   90.00
_cell.angle_beta   90.00
_cell.angle_gamma   90.00
#
_symmetry.space_group_name_H-M   'P 1'
#
loop_
_entity.id
_entity.type
_entity.pdbx_description
1 polymer ?
#
loop_
_entity_poly.entity_id
_entity_poly.type
_entity_poly.pdbx_seq_one_letter_code
_entity_poly.pdbx_strand_id
1 'polypeptide(L)'
;MQTPFYAAANRVIRMYGMRQEQAFRNSPAHSPSEIHWASEMLYSLAGAAGYAASKEAIGLRNAADHWRNHEKVPDFFPEEIED
;
A
#
# COMPACT_ATOMS: atom_id res chain seq x y z
N MET A 1 12.04 -6.65 14.77
CA MET A 1 11.66 -5.24 15.08
C MET A 1 10.19 -5.00 14.74
N GLN A 2 9.47 -4.14 15.48
CA GLN A 2 8.10 -3.73 15.07
C GLN A 2 8.15 -2.93 13.77
N THR A 3 7.16 -3.14 12.91
CA THR A 3 7.06 -2.56 11.55
C THR A 3 5.85 -1.64 11.41
N PRO A 4 5.87 -0.46 12.06
CA PRO A 4 4.69 0.40 12.13
C PRO A 4 4.21 0.88 10.74
N PHE A 5 5.11 1.06 9.77
CA PHE A 5 4.74 1.53 8.44
C PHE A 5 4.18 0.40 7.57
N TYR A 6 4.68 -0.82 7.69
CA TYR A 6 4.09 -2.02 7.09
C TYR A 6 2.71 -2.31 7.68
N ALA A 7 2.53 -2.20 9.00
CA ALA A 7 1.23 -2.32 9.62
C ALA A 7 0.23 -1.27 9.09
N ALA A 8 0.69 -0.02 8.89
CA ALA A 8 -0.13 1.03 8.27
C ALA A 8 -0.46 0.71 6.80
N ALA A 9 0.50 0.23 6.01
CA ALA A 9 0.29 -0.15 4.62
C ALA A 9 -0.68 -1.32 4.48
N ASN A 10 -0.62 -2.30 5.39
CA ASN A 10 -1.58 -3.41 5.46
C ASN A 10 -3.01 -2.90 5.68
N ARG A 11 -3.20 -1.83 6.47
CA ARG A 11 -4.54 -1.20 6.60
C ARG A 11 -5.01 -0.60 5.28
N VAL A 12 -4.13 0.06 4.52
CA VAL A 12 -4.47 0.60 3.18
C VAL A 12 -4.88 -0.54 2.23
N ILE A 13 -4.10 -1.62 2.17
CA ILE A 13 -4.39 -2.78 1.33
C ILE A 13 -5.73 -3.41 1.71
N ARG A 14 -5.99 -3.57 3.01
CA ARG A 14 -7.27 -4.13 3.50
C ARG A 14 -8.46 -3.24 3.14
N MET A 15 -8.35 -1.93 3.35
CA MET A 15 -9.40 -0.97 3.00
C MET A 15 -9.65 -0.92 1.50
N TYR A 16 -8.60 -1.03 0.69
CA TYR A 16 -8.71 -1.18 -0.75
C TYR A 16 -9.51 -2.44 -1.08
N GLY A 17 -9.14 -3.61 -0.55
CA GLY A 17 -9.87 -4.86 -0.78
C GLY A 17 -11.36 -4.79 -0.42
N MET A 18 -11.67 -4.26 0.77
CA MET A 18 -13.07 -4.05 1.21
C MET A 18 -13.86 -3.14 0.27
N ARG A 19 -13.22 -2.11 -0.30
CA ARG A 19 -13.86 -1.25 -1.30
C ARG A 19 -14.17 -2.02 -2.58
N GLN A 20 -13.29 -2.91 -3.01
CA GLN A 20 -13.49 -3.70 -4.23
C GLN A 20 -14.67 -4.67 -4.10
N GLU A 21 -14.90 -5.20 -2.91
CA GLU A 21 -16.09 -6.02 -2.60
C GLU A 21 -17.40 -5.21 -2.64
N GLN A 22 -17.33 -3.90 -2.43
CA GLN A 22 -18.47 -2.98 -2.43
C GLN A 22 -18.68 -2.29 -3.79
N ALA A 23 -18.08 -2.79 -4.87
CA ALA A 23 -18.21 -2.18 -6.17
C ALA A 23 -19.67 -2.17 -6.69
N PHE A 24 -20.06 -1.05 -7.28
CA PHE A 24 -21.37 -0.90 -7.93
C PHE A 24 -21.23 -0.06 -9.21
N ARG A 25 -22.30 0.02 -10.00
CA ARG A 25 -22.28 0.56 -11.37
C ARG A 25 -21.58 1.93 -11.53
N ASN A 26 -21.70 2.83 -10.55
CA ASN A 26 -21.14 4.19 -10.59
C ASN A 26 -19.78 4.31 -9.87
N SER A 27 -19.31 3.25 -9.23
CA SER A 27 -18.00 3.15 -8.59
C SER A 27 -17.43 1.77 -8.91
N PRO A 28 -16.93 1.57 -10.15
CA PRO A 28 -16.44 0.27 -10.59
C PRO A 28 -15.21 -0.15 -9.77
N ALA A 29 -15.11 -1.45 -9.52
CA ALA A 29 -13.95 -2.03 -8.88
C ALA A 29 -12.69 -1.75 -9.69
N HIS A 30 -11.57 -1.54 -9.01
CA HIS A 30 -10.24 -1.39 -9.57
C HIS A 30 -10.15 -0.27 -10.59
N SER A 31 -10.91 0.80 -10.39
CA SER A 31 -10.80 1.94 -11.30
C SER A 31 -9.38 2.51 -11.28
N PRO A 32 -8.86 3.03 -12.40
CA PRO A 32 -7.51 3.58 -12.45
C PRO A 32 -7.27 4.67 -11.39
N SER A 33 -8.29 5.48 -11.10
CA SER A 33 -8.25 6.49 -10.04
C SER A 33 -8.08 5.88 -8.65
N GLU A 34 -8.75 4.76 -8.35
CA GLU A 34 -8.60 4.07 -7.06
C GLU A 34 -7.22 3.44 -6.91
N ILE A 35 -6.71 2.81 -7.97
CA ILE A 35 -5.36 2.24 -7.98
C ILE A 35 -4.33 3.34 -7.75
N HIS A 36 -4.47 4.46 -8.46
CA HIS A 36 -3.61 5.62 -8.28
C HIS A 36 -3.65 6.11 -6.83
N TRP A 37 -4.83 6.41 -6.29
CA TRP A 37 -4.96 6.88 -4.90
C TRP A 37 -4.41 5.89 -3.88
N ALA A 38 -4.67 4.59 -4.03
CA ALA A 38 -4.16 3.59 -3.10
C ALA A 38 -2.63 3.47 -3.16
N SER A 39 -2.04 3.52 -4.35
CA SER A 39 -0.57 3.54 -4.52
C SER A 39 0.08 4.80 -3.93
N GLU A 40 -0.55 5.98 -4.07
CA GLU A 40 -0.07 7.24 -3.49
C GLU A 40 -0.08 7.22 -1.95
N MET A 41 -1.00 6.48 -1.33
CA MET A 41 -0.97 6.27 0.13
C MET A 41 0.27 5.46 0.55
N LEU A 42 0.65 4.43 -0.22
CA LEU A 42 1.89 3.69 0.06
C LEU A 42 3.13 4.56 -0.18
N TYR A 43 3.15 5.42 -1.20
CA TYR A 43 4.24 6.40 -1.38
C TYR A 43 4.36 7.36 -0.21
N SER A 44 3.24 7.85 0.31
CA SER A 44 3.23 8.74 1.47
C SER A 44 3.80 8.04 2.71
N LEU A 45 3.43 6.78 2.93
CA LEU A 45 4.02 5.95 4.00
C LEU A 45 5.51 5.68 3.77
N ALA A 46 5.93 5.41 2.53
CA ALA A 46 7.33 5.23 2.18
C ALA A 46 8.16 6.49 2.46
N GLY A 47 7.62 7.67 2.15
CA GLY A 47 8.24 8.97 2.46
C GLY A 47 8.38 9.19 3.97
N ALA A 48 7.32 8.91 4.73
CA ALA A 48 7.35 9.00 6.20
C ALA A 48 8.35 8.01 6.82
N ALA A 49 8.41 6.77 6.32
CA ALA A 49 9.39 5.76 6.71
C ALA A 49 10.82 6.22 6.39
N GLY A 50 11.05 6.81 5.22
CA GLY A 50 12.33 7.35 4.81
C GLY A 50 12.79 8.51 5.70
N TYR A 51 11.87 9.41 6.07
CA TYR A 51 12.14 10.50 7.02
C TYR A 51 12.55 9.95 8.40
N ALA A 52 11.94 8.85 8.84
CA ALA A 52 12.27 8.16 10.09
C ALA A 52 13.49 7.22 10.00
N ALA A 53 14.18 7.16 8.84
CA ALA A 53 15.26 6.22 8.57
C ALA A 53 14.88 4.73 8.80
N SER A 54 13.61 4.36 8.58
CA SER A 54 13.15 2.97 8.69
C SER A 54 13.57 2.12 7.49
N LYS A 55 13.96 0.87 7.76
CA LYS A 55 14.23 -0.17 6.74
C LYS A 55 12.99 -0.45 5.84
N GLU A 56 11.79 -0.11 6.31
CA GLU A 56 10.51 -0.31 5.59
C GLU A 56 10.35 0.58 4.35
N ALA A 57 11.08 1.70 4.27
CA ALA A 57 10.88 2.72 3.25
C ALA A 57 11.05 2.20 1.82
N ILE A 58 12.08 1.38 1.58
CA ILE A 58 12.37 0.83 0.24
C ILE A 58 11.31 -0.20 -0.15
N GLY A 59 10.93 -1.09 0.79
CA GLY A 59 9.90 -2.10 0.55
C GLY A 59 8.56 -1.47 0.17
N LEU A 60 8.13 -0.44 0.92
CA LEU A 60 6.89 0.30 0.63
C LEU A 60 6.94 1.01 -0.72
N ARG A 61 8.08 1.66 -1.04
CA ARG A 61 8.23 2.36 -2.31
C ARG A 61 8.15 1.41 -3.49
N ASN A 62 8.87 0.30 -3.43
CA ASN A 62 8.86 -0.71 -4.50
C ASN A 62 7.46 -1.31 -4.70
N ALA A 63 6.73 -1.56 -3.61
CA ALA A 63 5.35 -2.03 -3.69
C ALA A 63 4.40 -0.99 -4.30
N ALA A 64 4.55 0.29 -3.95
CA ALA A 64 3.80 1.39 -4.54
C ALA A 64 4.07 1.52 -6.05
N ASP A 65 5.34 1.48 -6.45
CA ASP A 65 5.79 1.47 -7.84
C ASP A 65 5.17 0.31 -8.61
N HIS A 66 5.29 -0.90 -8.08
CA HIS A 66 4.75 -2.10 -8.73
C HIS A 66 3.22 -2.05 -8.86
N TRP A 67 2.52 -1.58 -7.82
CA TRP A 67 1.06 -1.43 -7.86
C TRP A 67 0.64 -0.43 -8.94
N ARG A 68 1.28 0.75 -8.98
CA ARG A 68 0.95 1.79 -9.94
C ARG A 68 1.23 1.38 -11.38
N ASN A 69 2.35 0.72 -11.63
CA ASN A 69 2.82 0.42 -12.99
C ASN A 69 2.21 -0.85 -13.59
N HIS A 70 1.75 -1.77 -12.74
CA HIS A 70 1.23 -3.07 -13.17
C HIS A 70 -0.21 -3.34 -12.75
N GLU A 71 -0.87 -2.39 -12.06
CA GLU A 71 -2.23 -2.51 -11.55
C GLU A 71 -2.42 -3.73 -10.61
N LYS A 72 -1.33 -4.21 -10.01
CA LYS A 72 -1.31 -5.36 -9.12
C LYS A 72 -1.28 -4.92 -7.67
N VAL A 73 -2.34 -5.25 -6.94
CA VAL A 73 -2.42 -5.02 -5.49
C VAL A 73 -1.26 -5.75 -4.81
N PRO A 74 -0.48 -5.08 -3.94
CA PRO A 74 0.58 -5.72 -3.16
C PRO A 74 0.01 -6.75 -2.19
N ASP A 75 0.80 -7.79 -1.92
CA ASP A 75 0.57 -8.67 -0.78
C ASP A 75 0.76 -7.90 0.54
N PHE A 76 0.21 -8.47 1.63
CA PHE A 76 0.46 -7.92 2.95
C PHE A 76 1.94 -8.00 3.33
N PHE A 77 2.45 -6.92 3.90
CA PHE A 77 3.80 -6.84 4.41
C PHE A 77 3.93 -7.61 5.73
N PRO A 78 5.13 -8.15 6.03
CA PRO A 78 5.38 -8.87 7.28
C PRO A 78 5.24 -7.93 8.48
N GLU A 79 4.65 -8.42 9.58
CA GLU A 79 4.48 -7.63 10.81
C GLU A 79 5.79 -7.50 11.62
N GLU A 80 6.79 -8.34 11.32
CA GLU A 80 8.12 -8.31 11.93
C GLU A 80 9.21 -8.48 10.87
N ILE A 81 10.32 -7.73 11.01
CA ILE A 81 11.53 -7.90 10.20
C ILE A 81 12.66 -8.38 11.12
N GLU A 82 13.38 -9.42 10.69
CA GLU A 82 14.64 -9.89 11.29
C GLU A 82 15.81 -8.98 10.86
N ASP A 83 16.79 -8.78 11.74
CA ASP A 83 17.88 -7.80 11.54
C ASP A 83 18.93 -8.20 10.51
#